data_AF-A0A368HA73-F1
#
_entry.id   AF-A0A368HA73-F1
#
_cell.length_a   1.000
_cell.length_b   1.000
_cell.length_c   1.000
_cell.angle_alpha   90.00
_cell.angle_beta   90.00
_cell.angle_gamma   90.00
#
_symmetry.space_group_name_H-M   'P 1'
#
loop_
_entity.id
_entity.type
_entity.pdbx_description
1 polymer ?
#
loop_
_entity_poly.entity_id
_entity_poly.type
_entity_poly.pdbx_seq_one_letter_code
_entity_poly.pdbx_strand_id
1 'polypeptide(L)'
;MFANCPGQALTNDQRDKLTDLHNQIRSQAVKGALPGGVGNLNAGMNMYKLKYDCALETAAEKAMGGVCRQAMVTPAVYGQNVQAYYTNAIIALPLDNLLEDSVQQWYLPVLRYGLTDPNYKYTDPRLESFANVVFYKNTALGCHYAECQNPTRKVITCMYNNVITPNDSIYPRGTPCVKDADCSVYNPSTCDLATSLCETTVNPNPNPNPNPNPPAGGICPNAEMTDVIRNEILRMHNYRRSKLALGNIKNGKNSYYCPKASNMYKMKYDCTLENSALTYAKKCQLVPSNPPNEGENVHSAPLTQNKTEAARVAVKAWWSQIFRNGINQRVLFIANLRDKPNAPTAFTQMGWAKSYKIGCAVVDCPANTFTVCRYEAKGNILNEHIYNVGQPCTARPTSCIGEGLCATP
;
A
#
# COMPACT_ATOMS: atom_id res chain seq x y z
N MET A 1 6.62 -30.64 4.59
CA MET A 1 5.56 -31.19 3.73
C MET A 1 5.56 -30.39 2.45
N PHE A 2 5.75 -31.06 1.31
CA PHE A 2 5.82 -30.42 0.00
C PHE A 2 4.50 -29.71 -0.31
N ALA A 3 4.57 -28.43 -0.69
CA ALA A 3 3.41 -27.72 -1.19
C ALA A 3 3.14 -28.18 -2.63
N ASN A 4 2.24 -29.14 -2.79
CA ASN A 4 1.83 -29.62 -4.12
C ASN A 4 0.83 -28.62 -4.73
N CYS A 5 1.34 -27.50 -5.23
CA CYS A 5 0.52 -26.44 -5.78
C CYS A 5 0.06 -26.79 -7.21
N PRO A 6 -1.15 -26.35 -7.62
CA PRO A 6 -1.70 -26.67 -8.94
C PRO A 6 -0.97 -25.97 -10.10
N GLY A 7 -0.24 -24.88 -9.82
CA GLY A 7 0.52 -24.13 -10.81
C GLY A 7 1.63 -24.97 -11.45
N GLN A 8 1.86 -24.76 -12.74
CA GLN A 8 2.84 -25.54 -13.53
C GLN A 8 4.13 -24.76 -13.82
N ALA A 9 4.22 -23.48 -13.41
CA ALA A 9 5.36 -22.62 -13.71
C ALA A 9 6.61 -22.92 -12.88
N LEU A 10 6.45 -23.56 -11.71
CA LEU A 10 7.52 -23.95 -10.81
C LEU A 10 7.35 -25.41 -10.41
N THR A 11 8.45 -26.14 -10.31
CA THR A 11 8.47 -27.49 -9.72
C THR A 11 8.43 -27.41 -8.20
N ASN A 12 8.14 -28.52 -7.51
CA ASN A 12 8.19 -28.55 -6.04
C ASN A 12 9.58 -28.22 -5.50
N ASP A 13 10.64 -28.73 -6.14
CA ASP A 13 12.03 -28.41 -5.77
C ASP A 13 12.34 -26.90 -5.90
N GLN A 14 11.75 -26.22 -6.88
CA GLN A 14 11.89 -24.77 -7.05
C GLN A 14 11.13 -23.96 -6.00
N ARG A 15 9.93 -24.45 -5.59
CA ARG A 15 9.17 -23.87 -4.48
C ARG A 15 9.94 -24.01 -3.16
N ASP A 16 10.53 -25.18 -2.94
CA ASP A 16 11.36 -25.46 -1.77
C ASP A 16 12.61 -24.58 -1.79
N LYS A 17 13.32 -24.52 -2.92
CA LYS A 17 14.49 -23.63 -3.11
C LYS A 17 14.16 -22.18 -2.77
N LEU A 18 13.06 -21.63 -3.30
CA LEU A 18 12.64 -20.26 -3.00
C LEU A 18 12.33 -20.09 -1.51
N THR A 19 11.62 -21.03 -0.90
CA THR A 19 11.29 -21.01 0.53
C THR A 19 12.54 -21.03 1.41
N ASP A 20 13.48 -21.90 1.08
CA ASP A 20 14.74 -22.08 1.82
C ASP A 20 15.64 -20.85 1.71
N LEU A 21 15.77 -20.27 0.50
CA LEU A 21 16.55 -19.04 0.30
C LEU A 21 16.01 -17.88 1.15
N HIS A 22 14.68 -17.69 1.21
CA HIS A 22 14.09 -16.65 2.05
C HIS A 22 14.31 -16.94 3.53
N ASN A 23 14.09 -18.19 3.98
CA ASN A 23 14.27 -18.56 5.38
C ASN A 23 15.73 -18.52 5.82
N GLN A 24 16.68 -18.76 4.92
CA GLN A 24 18.10 -18.60 5.19
C GLN A 24 18.44 -17.12 5.47
N ILE A 25 17.95 -16.18 4.64
CA ILE A 25 18.13 -14.74 4.85
C ILE A 25 17.48 -14.32 6.18
N ARG A 26 16.25 -14.77 6.46
CA ARG A 26 15.52 -14.44 7.70
C ARG A 26 16.23 -14.98 8.95
N SER A 27 16.73 -16.21 8.90
CA SER A 27 17.50 -16.86 9.97
C SER A 27 18.81 -16.11 10.25
N GLN A 28 19.54 -15.74 9.18
CA GLN A 28 20.76 -14.93 9.34
C GLN A 28 20.45 -13.53 9.90
N ALA A 29 19.35 -12.90 9.46
CA ALA A 29 18.95 -11.58 9.95
C ALA A 29 18.60 -11.62 11.44
N VAL A 30 17.73 -12.55 11.86
CA VAL A 30 17.29 -12.63 13.27
C VAL A 30 18.44 -13.01 14.21
N LYS A 31 19.43 -13.77 13.74
CA LYS A 31 20.65 -14.10 14.49
C LYS A 31 21.68 -12.97 14.51
N GLY A 32 21.47 -11.88 13.77
CA GLY A 32 22.45 -10.80 13.64
C GLY A 32 23.70 -11.19 12.84
N ALA A 33 23.58 -12.20 11.98
CA ALA A 33 24.65 -12.73 11.15
C ALA A 33 24.57 -12.25 9.69
N LEU A 34 23.45 -11.65 9.27
CA LEU A 34 23.25 -11.17 7.91
C LEU A 34 24.02 -9.86 7.68
N PRO A 35 24.89 -9.76 6.65
CA PRO A 35 25.57 -8.52 6.31
C PRO A 35 24.58 -7.39 5.95
N GLY A 36 24.96 -6.16 6.28
CA GLY A 36 24.22 -4.94 5.94
C GLY A 36 25.14 -3.86 5.38
N GLY A 37 24.66 -2.61 5.36
CA GLY A 37 25.44 -1.47 4.85
C GLY A 37 26.73 -1.19 5.62
N VAL A 38 26.78 -1.51 6.92
CA VAL A 38 27.98 -1.46 7.76
C VAL A 38 27.94 -2.65 8.72
N GLY A 39 28.91 -3.56 8.59
CA GLY A 39 28.94 -4.79 9.39
C GLY A 39 27.70 -5.66 9.20
N ASN A 40 27.42 -6.50 10.19
CA ASN A 40 26.19 -7.29 10.21
C ASN A 40 25.03 -6.50 10.81
N LEU A 41 23.81 -6.85 10.39
CA LEU A 41 22.60 -6.34 11.03
C LEU A 41 22.52 -6.82 12.49
N ASN A 42 21.87 -6.05 13.34
CA ASN A 42 21.61 -6.42 14.72
C ASN A 42 20.64 -7.60 14.76
N ALA A 43 20.83 -8.47 15.76
CA ALA A 43 19.91 -9.55 16.03
C ALA A 43 18.48 -9.04 16.30
N GLY A 44 17.52 -9.92 15.99
CA GLY A 44 16.09 -9.65 16.08
C GLY A 44 15.38 -10.65 16.99
N MET A 45 14.10 -10.39 17.21
CA MET A 45 13.18 -11.33 17.85
C MET A 45 11.94 -11.51 16.96
N ASN A 46 11.14 -12.55 17.24
CA ASN A 46 9.81 -12.72 16.64
C ASN A 46 9.78 -12.83 15.09
N MET A 47 10.87 -13.27 14.45
CA MET A 47 10.92 -13.49 13.01
C MET A 47 10.30 -14.85 12.66
N TYR A 48 9.21 -14.87 11.89
CA TYR A 48 8.54 -16.12 11.55
C TYR A 48 9.13 -16.83 10.33
N LYS A 49 9.20 -18.15 10.37
CA LYS A 49 9.58 -18.99 9.23
C LYS A 49 8.48 -18.94 8.18
N LEU A 50 8.87 -18.74 6.93
CA LEU A 50 7.94 -18.73 5.81
C LEU A 50 7.65 -20.16 5.36
N LYS A 51 6.37 -20.44 5.13
CA LYS A 51 5.87 -21.65 4.48
C LYS A 51 5.40 -21.31 3.07
N TYR A 52 5.59 -22.24 2.13
CA TYR A 52 5.09 -22.02 0.78
C TYR A 52 3.56 -22.14 0.74
N ASP A 53 2.89 -21.19 0.10
CA ASP A 53 1.43 -21.10 0.03
C ASP A 53 0.95 -21.00 -1.42
N CYS A 54 0.12 -21.96 -1.81
CA CYS A 54 -0.36 -22.08 -3.19
C CYS A 54 -1.34 -20.96 -3.59
N ALA A 55 -2.03 -20.32 -2.64
CA ALA A 55 -2.89 -19.19 -2.92
C ALA A 55 -2.06 -17.93 -3.18
N LEU A 56 -0.93 -17.76 -2.49
CA LEU A 56 0.05 -16.71 -2.80
C LEU A 56 0.76 -16.95 -4.15
N GLU A 57 1.07 -18.19 -4.52
CA GLU A 57 1.55 -18.53 -5.88
C GLU A 57 0.50 -18.15 -6.94
N THR A 58 -0.76 -18.49 -6.69
CA THR A 58 -1.87 -18.08 -7.57
C THR A 58 -2.00 -16.55 -7.64
N ALA A 59 -1.76 -15.84 -6.54
CA ALA A 59 -1.75 -14.38 -6.53
C ALA A 59 -0.58 -13.79 -7.31
N ALA A 60 0.61 -14.39 -7.21
CA ALA A 60 1.80 -14.05 -7.98
C ALA A 60 1.56 -14.22 -9.50
N GLU A 61 0.95 -15.34 -9.90
CA GLU A 61 0.53 -15.59 -11.29
C GLU A 61 -0.43 -14.49 -11.80
N LYS A 62 -1.51 -14.24 -11.05
CA LYS A 62 -2.52 -13.23 -11.40
C LYS A 62 -1.93 -11.83 -11.50
N ALA A 63 -0.96 -11.48 -10.66
CA ALA A 63 -0.30 -10.18 -10.69
C ALA A 63 0.45 -9.92 -12.01
N MET A 64 0.93 -10.97 -12.68
CA MET A 64 1.55 -10.87 -13.99
C MET A 64 0.56 -10.82 -15.15
N GLY A 65 -0.70 -11.20 -14.91
CA GLY A 65 -1.85 -10.93 -15.79
C GLY A 65 -1.72 -11.50 -17.21
N GLY A 66 -0.98 -12.59 -17.40
CA GLY A 66 -0.71 -13.18 -18.71
C GLY A 66 0.21 -12.34 -19.63
N VAL A 67 0.68 -11.17 -19.18
CA VAL A 67 1.53 -10.24 -19.96
C VAL A 67 2.88 -9.95 -19.28
N CYS A 68 3.24 -10.77 -18.29
CA CYS A 68 4.49 -10.65 -17.53
C CYS A 68 4.74 -9.25 -16.98
N ARG A 69 3.75 -8.72 -16.29
CA ARG A 69 3.82 -7.39 -15.72
C ARG A 69 4.97 -7.31 -14.70
N GLN A 70 5.97 -6.48 -14.98
CA GLN A 70 7.00 -6.11 -14.01
C GLN A 70 6.58 -4.86 -13.22
N ALA A 71 5.48 -4.95 -12.47
CA ALA A 71 5.05 -3.86 -11.63
C ALA A 71 4.37 -4.38 -10.37
N MET A 72 4.53 -3.64 -9.27
CA MET A 72 3.79 -3.89 -8.05
C MET A 72 2.28 -3.73 -8.31
N VAL A 73 1.49 -4.63 -7.74
CA VAL A 73 0.03 -4.56 -7.75
C VAL A 73 -0.41 -3.41 -6.84
N THR A 74 -1.28 -2.56 -7.35
CA THR A 74 -1.83 -1.43 -6.60
C THR A 74 -3.35 -1.47 -6.63
N PRO A 75 -4.06 -1.55 -5.48
CA PRO A 75 -3.53 -1.64 -4.11
C PRO A 75 -2.74 -2.92 -3.86
N ALA A 76 -1.73 -2.84 -3.00
CA ALA A 76 -1.06 -4.01 -2.49
C ALA A 76 -2.04 -4.78 -1.59
N VAL A 77 -2.45 -5.96 -2.03
CA VAL A 77 -3.18 -6.93 -1.20
C VAL A 77 -2.20 -7.80 -0.44
N TYR A 78 -1.07 -8.11 -1.09
CA TYR A 78 0.04 -8.89 -0.55
C TYR A 78 1.30 -8.02 -0.58
N GLY A 79 2.27 -8.32 0.29
CA GLY A 79 3.63 -7.89 0.03
C GLY A 79 4.07 -8.48 -1.30
N GLN A 80 4.82 -7.74 -2.12
CA GLN A 80 5.22 -8.22 -3.44
C GLN A 80 6.65 -7.83 -3.72
N ASN A 81 7.41 -8.79 -4.25
CA ASN A 81 8.65 -8.49 -4.97
C ASN A 81 8.54 -8.95 -6.42
N VAL A 82 9.21 -8.24 -7.33
CA VAL A 82 9.29 -8.60 -8.74
C VAL A 82 10.70 -8.37 -9.26
N GLN A 83 11.23 -9.33 -10.02
CA GLN A 83 12.51 -9.25 -10.70
C GLN A 83 12.31 -9.59 -12.18
N ALA A 84 12.93 -8.84 -13.08
CA ALA A 84 12.85 -9.12 -14.52
C ALA A 84 14.23 -9.09 -15.17
N TYR A 85 14.43 -9.99 -16.11
CA TYR A 85 15.66 -10.17 -16.87
C TYR A 85 15.41 -9.96 -18.36
N TYR A 86 16.27 -9.16 -19.00
CA TYR A 86 16.06 -8.66 -20.36
C TYR A 86 17.16 -9.06 -21.35
N THR A 87 18.39 -9.24 -20.88
CA THR A 87 19.53 -9.54 -21.77
C THR A 87 19.51 -11.02 -22.15
N ASN A 88 19.70 -11.34 -23.43
CA ASN A 88 19.73 -12.72 -23.92
C ASN A 88 20.70 -13.62 -23.14
N ALA A 89 21.87 -13.09 -22.74
CA ALA A 89 22.84 -13.84 -21.94
C ALA A 89 22.30 -14.27 -20.57
N ILE A 90 21.58 -13.40 -19.86
CA ILE A 90 20.97 -13.72 -18.56
C ILE A 90 19.73 -14.59 -18.75
N ILE A 91 18.91 -14.32 -19.76
CA ILE A 91 17.70 -15.10 -20.05
C ILE A 91 18.03 -16.57 -20.36
N ALA A 92 19.20 -16.83 -20.98
CA ALA A 92 19.68 -18.16 -21.29
C ALA A 92 20.16 -18.96 -20.06
N LEU A 93 20.27 -18.34 -18.87
CA LEU A 93 20.64 -19.06 -17.66
C LEU A 93 19.53 -20.04 -17.23
N PRO A 94 19.90 -21.16 -16.57
CA PRO A 94 18.95 -22.07 -15.96
C PRO A 94 17.99 -21.33 -15.02
N LEU A 95 16.71 -21.73 -15.00
CA LEU A 95 15.70 -21.10 -14.15
C LEU A 95 16.13 -21.09 -12.68
N ASP A 96 16.71 -22.17 -12.18
CA ASP A 96 17.18 -22.26 -10.79
C ASP A 96 18.21 -21.20 -10.43
N ASN A 97 19.05 -20.77 -11.38
CA ASN A 97 20.01 -19.70 -11.17
C ASN A 97 19.31 -18.34 -11.11
N LEU A 98 18.27 -18.14 -11.94
CA LEU A 98 17.47 -16.92 -11.93
C LEU A 98 16.59 -16.82 -10.68
N LEU A 99 16.05 -17.92 -10.18
CA LEU A 99 15.32 -17.96 -8.90
C LEU A 99 16.24 -17.53 -7.76
N GLU A 100 17.46 -18.07 -7.72
CA GLU A 100 18.45 -17.71 -6.71
C GLU A 100 18.90 -16.25 -6.81
N ASP A 101 19.26 -15.78 -8.01
CA ASP A 101 19.60 -14.39 -8.23
C ASP A 101 18.44 -13.46 -7.85
N SER A 102 17.19 -13.81 -8.16
CA SER A 102 16.04 -12.94 -7.84
C SER A 102 15.91 -12.66 -6.34
N VAL A 103 16.11 -13.68 -5.49
CA VAL A 103 16.09 -13.51 -4.04
C VAL A 103 17.30 -12.70 -3.57
N GLN A 104 18.47 -12.91 -4.17
CA GLN A 104 19.66 -12.09 -3.90
C GLN A 104 19.45 -10.62 -4.27
N GLN A 105 18.88 -10.33 -5.45
CA GLN A 105 18.55 -8.97 -5.88
C GLN A 105 17.61 -8.26 -4.90
N TRP A 106 16.67 -8.99 -4.28
CA TRP A 106 15.79 -8.42 -3.27
C TRP A 106 16.49 -8.12 -1.96
N TYR A 107 17.55 -8.85 -1.63
CA TYR A 107 18.41 -8.61 -0.47
C TYR A 107 19.37 -7.42 -0.66
N LEU A 108 19.96 -7.24 -1.85
CA LEU A 108 21.01 -6.23 -2.12
C LEU A 108 20.73 -4.79 -1.63
N PRO A 109 19.50 -4.25 -1.61
CA PRO A 109 19.26 -2.91 -1.10
C PRO A 109 19.75 -2.67 0.33
N VAL A 110 19.72 -3.69 1.21
CA VAL A 110 20.20 -3.51 2.58
C VAL A 110 21.72 -3.37 2.65
N LEU A 111 22.47 -3.99 1.74
CA LEU A 111 23.91 -3.81 1.62
C LEU A 111 24.26 -2.41 1.13
N ARG A 112 23.42 -1.82 0.28
CA ARG A 112 23.68 -0.50 -0.30
C ARG A 112 23.25 0.65 0.61
N TYR A 113 22.07 0.54 1.21
CA TYR A 113 21.43 1.65 1.95
C TYR A 113 21.46 1.46 3.46
N GLY A 114 21.66 0.24 3.94
CA GLY A 114 21.63 -0.10 5.37
C GLY A 114 20.25 0.03 6.01
N LEU A 115 20.10 -0.54 7.21
CA LEU A 115 18.97 -0.24 8.09
C LEU A 115 19.37 0.87 9.07
N THR A 116 19.24 2.11 8.63
CA THR A 116 19.72 3.29 9.37
C THR A 116 18.80 3.72 10.50
N ASP A 117 17.53 3.34 10.46
CA ASP A 117 16.60 3.59 11.56
C ASP A 117 17.00 2.75 12.79
N PRO A 118 17.11 3.36 13.99
CA PRO A 118 17.57 2.65 15.19
C PRO A 118 16.61 1.54 15.65
N ASN A 119 15.37 1.53 15.19
CA ASN A 119 14.36 0.51 15.51
C ASN A 119 14.01 -0.36 14.30
N TYR A 120 14.80 -0.31 13.23
CA TYR A 120 14.55 -1.04 11.98
C TYR A 120 13.15 -0.78 11.42
N LYS A 121 12.67 0.46 11.55
CA LYS A 121 11.45 0.90 10.87
C LYS A 121 11.68 1.03 9.37
N TYR A 122 10.67 0.64 8.60
CA TYR A 122 10.63 0.82 7.16
C TYR A 122 10.37 2.30 6.81
N THR A 123 11.44 3.08 6.77
CA THR A 123 11.39 4.53 6.50
C THR A 123 11.94 4.90 5.12
N ASP A 124 12.69 3.98 4.49
CA ASP A 124 13.29 4.16 3.18
C ASP A 124 12.64 3.21 2.15
N PRO A 125 11.87 3.73 1.17
CA PRO A 125 11.20 2.90 0.17
C PRO A 125 12.17 2.11 -0.72
N ARG A 126 13.45 2.48 -0.78
CA ARG A 126 14.46 1.72 -1.53
C ARG A 126 14.74 0.35 -0.91
N LEU A 127 14.36 0.15 0.35
CA LEU A 127 14.49 -1.11 1.08
C LEU A 127 13.29 -2.02 0.90
N GLU A 128 12.27 -1.65 0.12
CA GLU A 128 10.99 -2.39 0.01
C GLU A 128 11.19 -3.87 -0.25
N SER A 129 12.05 -4.23 -1.22
CA SER A 129 12.26 -5.64 -1.57
C SER A 129 12.90 -6.44 -0.46
N PHE A 130 13.88 -5.86 0.24
CA PHE A 130 14.52 -6.48 1.39
C PHE A 130 13.53 -6.59 2.55
N ALA A 131 12.79 -5.52 2.80
CA ALA A 131 11.83 -5.44 3.88
C ALA A 131 10.74 -6.49 3.73
N ASN A 132 10.23 -6.74 2.52
CA ASN A 132 9.29 -7.82 2.25
C ASN A 132 9.86 -9.21 2.58
N VAL A 133 11.13 -9.48 2.24
CA VAL A 133 11.82 -10.76 2.53
C VAL A 133 11.92 -11.00 4.04
N VAL A 134 12.30 -9.98 4.81
CA VAL A 134 12.58 -10.09 6.25
C VAL A 134 11.48 -9.51 7.15
N PHE A 135 10.28 -9.23 6.63
CA PHE A 135 9.22 -8.70 7.47
C PHE A 135 8.79 -9.74 8.50
N TYR A 136 8.95 -9.44 9.78
CA TYR A 136 8.85 -10.43 10.85
C TYR A 136 7.47 -11.09 10.94
N LYS A 137 6.41 -10.37 10.55
CA LYS A 137 5.01 -10.84 10.52
C LYS A 137 4.70 -11.81 9.38
N ASN A 138 5.53 -11.87 8.34
CA ASN A 138 5.30 -12.82 7.26
C ASN A 138 5.47 -14.25 7.77
N THR A 139 4.49 -15.11 7.44
CA THR A 139 4.52 -16.55 7.74
C THR A 139 4.42 -17.40 6.48
N ALA A 140 4.09 -16.78 5.34
CA ALA A 140 3.93 -17.47 4.08
C ALA A 140 4.40 -16.64 2.90
N LEU A 141 4.87 -17.35 1.86
CA LEU A 141 5.19 -16.80 0.56
C LEU A 141 4.67 -17.72 -0.55
N GLY A 142 4.46 -17.17 -1.74
CA GLY A 142 4.22 -17.95 -2.95
C GLY A 142 4.69 -17.18 -4.16
N CYS A 143 5.32 -17.86 -5.11
CA CYS A 143 6.01 -17.23 -6.22
C CYS A 143 5.51 -17.75 -7.56
N HIS A 144 5.71 -16.97 -8.62
CA HIS A 144 5.46 -17.38 -9.98
C HIS A 144 6.56 -16.89 -10.90
N TYR A 145 6.74 -17.63 -11.98
CA TYR A 145 7.70 -17.36 -13.03
C TYR A 145 7.00 -17.33 -14.39
N ALA A 146 7.38 -16.40 -15.26
CA ALA A 146 6.89 -16.38 -16.63
C ALA A 146 8.00 -15.99 -17.63
N GLU A 147 7.99 -16.68 -18.78
CA GLU A 147 8.73 -16.28 -19.99
C GLU A 147 7.81 -15.53 -20.94
N CYS A 148 8.30 -14.43 -21.48
CA CYS A 148 7.48 -13.44 -22.15
C CYS A 148 8.15 -13.08 -23.46
N GLN A 149 7.36 -12.92 -24.52
CA GLN A 149 7.86 -12.51 -25.83
C GLN A 149 7.54 -11.03 -26.08
N ASN A 150 8.33 -10.37 -26.94
CA ASN A 150 8.13 -8.99 -27.41
C ASN A 150 8.04 -7.90 -26.31
N PRO A 151 9.16 -7.53 -25.66
CA PRO A 151 10.52 -8.10 -25.80
C PRO A 151 10.68 -9.40 -25.01
N THR A 152 11.62 -10.26 -25.44
CA THR A 152 11.93 -11.49 -24.71
C THR A 152 12.45 -11.16 -23.31
N ARG A 153 11.76 -11.63 -22.27
CA ARG A 153 12.15 -11.42 -20.87
C ARG A 153 11.66 -12.55 -19.97
N LYS A 154 12.36 -12.73 -18.85
CA LYS A 154 11.98 -13.65 -17.76
C LYS A 154 11.60 -12.84 -16.54
N VAL A 155 10.42 -13.09 -15.97
CA VAL A 155 9.93 -12.36 -14.80
C VAL A 155 9.64 -13.34 -13.68
N ILE A 156 10.16 -13.05 -12.49
CA ILE A 156 9.90 -13.79 -11.25
C ILE A 156 9.22 -12.82 -10.29
N THR A 157 8.11 -13.23 -9.70
CA THR A 157 7.43 -12.46 -8.66
C THR A 157 7.10 -13.35 -7.48
N CYS A 158 7.34 -12.85 -6.27
CA CYS A 158 6.90 -13.50 -5.04
C CYS A 158 5.92 -12.60 -4.30
N MET A 159 4.88 -13.22 -3.76
CA MET A 159 3.89 -12.61 -2.89
C MET A 159 4.11 -13.07 -1.45
N TYR A 160 3.87 -12.18 -0.51
CA TYR A 160 3.98 -12.43 0.92
C TYR A 160 2.65 -12.15 1.61
N ASN A 161 2.35 -12.93 2.64
CA ASN A 161 1.09 -12.81 3.35
C ASN A 161 0.96 -11.57 4.27
N ASN A 162 1.89 -10.61 4.26
CA ASN A 162 1.62 -9.28 4.79
C ASN A 162 2.20 -8.20 3.89
N VAL A 163 1.53 -7.04 3.87
CA VAL A 163 2.04 -5.82 3.25
C VAL A 163 2.82 -5.06 4.30
N ILE A 164 4.10 -4.82 4.07
CA ILE A 164 4.84 -3.88 4.91
C ILE A 164 4.47 -2.45 4.53
N THR A 165 4.10 -1.65 5.52
CA THR A 165 3.70 -0.25 5.33
C THR A 165 4.75 0.68 5.94
N PRO A 166 4.89 1.92 5.43
CA PRO A 166 5.87 2.85 5.95
C PRO A 166 5.76 3.03 7.48
N ASN A 167 6.91 3.01 8.15
CA ASN A 167 7.12 3.01 9.61
C ASN A 167 6.81 1.71 10.35
N ASP A 168 6.36 0.66 9.67
CA ASP A 168 6.35 -0.67 10.27
C ASP A 168 7.77 -1.08 10.66
N SER A 169 7.91 -1.75 11.80
CA SER A 169 9.15 -2.43 12.15
C SER A 169 9.37 -3.58 11.17
N ILE A 170 10.47 -3.54 10.41
CA ILE A 170 10.83 -4.63 9.49
C ILE A 170 11.01 -5.91 10.31
N TYR A 171 11.82 -5.84 11.38
CA TYR A 171 11.80 -6.79 12.48
C TYR A 171 12.28 -6.11 13.78
N PRO A 172 11.65 -6.40 14.94
CA PRO A 172 12.10 -5.84 16.20
C PRO A 172 13.50 -6.36 16.54
N ARG A 173 14.40 -5.45 16.95
CA ARG A 173 15.71 -5.85 17.50
C ARG A 173 15.51 -6.60 18.80
N GLY A 174 16.31 -7.62 19.04
CA GLY A 174 16.14 -8.48 20.19
C GLY A 174 17.02 -9.70 20.16
N THR A 175 16.73 -10.63 21.08
CA THR A 175 17.34 -11.95 21.08
C THR A 175 16.52 -12.88 20.20
N PRO A 176 17.17 -13.69 19.33
CA PRO A 176 16.50 -14.74 18.58
C PRO A 176 15.76 -15.69 19.52
N CYS A 177 14.69 -16.34 19.04
CA CYS A 177 13.98 -17.28 19.87
C CYS A 177 14.89 -18.46 20.25
N VAL A 178 14.78 -18.89 21.51
CA VAL A 178 15.45 -20.10 22.05
C VAL A 178 14.47 -21.05 22.73
N LYS A 179 13.21 -20.64 22.85
CA LYS A 179 12.06 -21.43 23.33
C LYS A 179 10.77 -20.85 22.76
N ASP A 180 9.71 -21.65 22.77
CA ASP A 180 8.41 -21.28 22.19
C ASP A 180 7.84 -19.97 22.75
N ALA A 181 8.05 -19.71 24.04
CA ALA A 181 7.58 -18.50 24.71
C ALA A 181 8.21 -17.20 24.18
N ASP A 182 9.32 -17.26 23.44
CA ASP A 182 9.95 -16.09 22.83
C ASP A 182 9.23 -15.66 21.53
N CYS A 183 8.30 -16.48 21.03
CA CYS A 183 7.51 -16.26 19.83
C CYS A 183 6.10 -15.78 20.20
N SER A 184 5.89 -14.47 20.20
CA SER A 184 4.72 -13.83 20.80
C SER A 184 3.78 -13.12 19.82
N VAL A 185 4.09 -13.08 18.52
CA VAL A 185 3.27 -12.34 17.53
C VAL A 185 2.00 -13.10 17.19
N TYR A 186 2.10 -14.42 17.04
CA TYR A 186 1.00 -15.31 16.72
C TYR A 186 0.83 -16.37 17.82
N ASN A 187 -0.38 -16.87 18.01
CA ASN A 187 -0.66 -17.93 18.98
C ASN A 187 -1.56 -18.99 18.31
N PRO A 188 -1.18 -20.28 18.30
CA PRO A 188 0.04 -20.86 18.86
C PRO A 188 1.31 -20.56 18.04
N SER A 189 2.45 -20.46 18.71
CA SER A 189 3.78 -20.36 18.09
C SER A 189 4.79 -21.26 18.80
N THR A 190 5.80 -21.71 18.05
CA THR A 190 6.95 -22.49 18.53
C THR A 190 8.24 -21.88 17.99
N CYS A 191 9.39 -22.23 18.58
CA CYS A 191 10.69 -21.81 18.09
C CYS A 191 11.45 -22.98 17.43
N ASP A 192 11.81 -22.83 16.15
CA ASP A 192 12.74 -23.73 15.49
C ASP A 192 14.17 -23.40 15.94
N LEU A 193 14.73 -24.21 16.84
CA LEU A 193 16.05 -23.97 17.43
C LEU A 193 17.20 -24.00 16.41
N ALA A 194 17.05 -24.68 15.28
CA ALA A 194 18.10 -24.72 14.27
C ALA A 194 18.19 -23.38 13.52
N THR A 195 17.05 -22.79 13.20
CA THR A 195 16.98 -21.54 12.42
C THR A 195 16.76 -20.30 13.28
N SER A 196 16.40 -20.46 14.56
CA SER A 196 15.94 -19.41 15.45
C SER A 196 14.75 -18.61 14.90
N LEU A 197 13.96 -19.24 14.03
CA LEU A 197 12.75 -18.67 13.48
C LEU A 197 11.54 -19.20 14.24
N CYS A 198 10.56 -18.32 14.46
CA CYS A 198 9.28 -18.70 15.02
C CYS A 198 8.44 -19.44 13.98
N GLU A 199 7.78 -20.52 14.37
CA GLU A 199 6.81 -21.23 13.54
C GLU A 199 5.41 -21.07 14.12
N THR A 200 4.41 -20.89 13.26
CA THR A 200 3.01 -20.88 13.65
C THR A 200 2.16 -21.66 12.64
N THR A 201 0.98 -22.09 13.08
CA THR A 201 -0.08 -22.58 12.21
C THR A 201 -1.03 -21.47 11.76
N VAL A 202 -0.94 -20.29 12.38
CA VAL A 202 -1.68 -19.10 11.96
C VAL A 202 -1.07 -18.63 10.64
N ASN A 203 -1.84 -18.70 9.55
CA ASN A 203 -1.52 -17.99 8.34
C ASN A 203 -2.28 -16.65 8.38
N PRO A 204 -1.69 -15.56 8.90
CA PRO A 204 -2.24 -14.22 8.79
C PRO A 204 -2.22 -13.89 7.30
N ASN A 205 -3.30 -14.21 6.61
CA ASN A 205 -3.52 -13.73 5.27
C ASN A 205 -3.65 -12.20 5.37
N PRO A 206 -3.03 -11.37 4.52
CA PRO A 206 -3.32 -9.94 4.58
C PRO A 206 -4.76 -9.68 4.11
N ASN A 207 -5.43 -10.66 3.48
CA ASN A 207 -6.87 -10.84 3.45
C ASN A 207 -7.23 -12.19 2.76
N PRO A 208 -7.88 -13.16 3.42
CA PRO A 208 -8.23 -14.43 2.78
C PRO A 208 -9.42 -14.28 1.84
N ASN A 209 -9.14 -14.07 0.54
CA ASN A 209 -10.12 -14.15 -0.55
C ASN A 209 -11.26 -13.09 -0.44
N PRO A 210 -11.95 -12.72 -1.53
CA PRO A 210 -13.26 -12.09 -1.43
C PRO A 210 -14.19 -13.14 -0.83
N ASN A 211 -14.60 -12.97 0.43
CA ASN A 211 -15.57 -13.89 1.01
C ASN A 211 -16.90 -13.78 0.22
N PRO A 212 -17.48 -14.89 -0.28
CA PRO A 212 -18.81 -14.90 -0.87
C PRO A 212 -19.93 -14.59 0.13
N ASN A 213 -19.65 -14.47 1.44
CA ASN A 213 -20.60 -14.01 2.44
C ASN A 213 -19.90 -13.24 3.58
N PRO A 214 -20.09 -11.92 3.74
CA PRO A 214 -19.42 -11.13 4.77
C PRO A 214 -19.83 -11.60 6.19
N PRO A 215 -19.03 -11.28 7.23
CA PRO A 215 -19.56 -11.23 8.60
C PRO A 215 -20.83 -10.39 8.55
N ALA A 216 -21.88 -10.78 9.27
CA ALA A 216 -23.08 -9.96 9.34
C ALA A 216 -22.71 -8.55 9.84
N GLY A 217 -22.56 -7.59 8.90
CA GLY A 217 -22.21 -6.19 9.11
C GLY A 217 -20.84 -5.73 8.60
N GLY A 218 -20.56 -5.76 7.28
CA GLY A 218 -19.36 -5.15 6.64
C GLY A 218 -19.11 -3.67 7.00
N ILE A 219 -18.03 -3.02 6.49
CA ILE A 219 -17.58 -1.66 6.93
C ILE A 219 -18.75 -0.69 7.07
N CYS A 220 -19.64 -0.71 6.08
CA CYS A 220 -20.94 -0.07 6.14
C CYS A 220 -22.03 -1.04 5.65
N PRO A 221 -23.28 -0.89 6.13
CA PRO A 221 -24.37 -1.81 5.78
C PRO A 221 -24.85 -1.68 4.32
N ASN A 222 -24.39 -0.66 3.58
CA ASN A 222 -24.87 -0.40 2.23
C ASN A 222 -24.28 -1.40 1.22
N ALA A 223 -25.14 -2.03 0.41
CA ALA A 223 -24.71 -3.02 -0.59
C ALA A 223 -24.18 -2.41 -1.89
N GLU A 224 -24.51 -1.16 -2.22
CA GLU A 224 -24.05 -0.51 -3.48
C GLU A 224 -22.58 -0.14 -3.44
N MET A 225 -22.03 0.01 -2.24
CA MET A 225 -20.61 0.18 -2.00
C MET A 225 -20.06 -1.09 -1.39
N THR A 226 -19.03 -1.67 -1.99
CA THR A 226 -18.35 -2.83 -1.41
C THR A 226 -17.16 -2.37 -0.58
N ASP A 227 -16.77 -3.17 0.40
CA ASP A 227 -15.59 -2.88 1.25
C ASP A 227 -14.30 -2.76 0.41
N VAL A 228 -14.23 -3.42 -0.74
CA VAL A 228 -13.14 -3.26 -1.72
C VAL A 228 -13.05 -1.80 -2.21
N ILE A 229 -14.18 -1.21 -2.59
CA ILE A 229 -14.23 0.18 -3.07
C ILE A 229 -13.95 1.15 -1.91
N ARG A 230 -14.55 0.92 -0.74
CA ARG A 230 -14.35 1.74 0.47
C ARG A 230 -12.87 1.83 0.86
N ASN A 231 -12.23 0.68 0.96
CA ASN A 231 -10.81 0.57 1.31
C ASN A 231 -9.91 1.21 0.24
N GLU A 232 -10.22 1.01 -1.05
CA GLU A 232 -9.42 1.59 -2.13
C GLU A 232 -9.47 3.13 -2.13
N ILE A 233 -10.66 3.71 -1.96
CA ILE A 233 -10.84 5.16 -1.84
C ILE A 233 -10.06 5.69 -0.65
N LEU A 234 -10.24 5.09 0.54
CA LEU A 234 -9.59 5.55 1.78
C LEU A 234 -8.07 5.53 1.65
N ARG A 235 -7.53 4.42 1.12
CA ARG A 235 -6.09 4.24 0.88
C ARG A 235 -5.56 5.28 -0.10
N MET A 236 -6.25 5.50 -1.22
CA MET A 236 -5.82 6.46 -2.24
C MET A 236 -5.80 7.90 -1.72
N HIS A 237 -6.72 8.29 -0.84
CA HIS A 237 -6.74 9.59 -0.18
C HIS A 237 -5.57 9.73 0.81
N ASN A 238 -5.40 8.76 1.71
CA ASN A 238 -4.35 8.81 2.72
C ASN A 238 -2.94 8.81 2.12
N TYR A 239 -2.69 7.98 1.09
CA TYR A 239 -1.42 8.00 0.35
C TYR A 239 -1.10 9.39 -0.22
N ARG A 240 -2.09 10.03 -0.86
CA ARG A 240 -1.96 11.35 -1.46
C ARG A 240 -1.73 12.44 -0.42
N ARG A 241 -2.46 12.40 0.69
CA ARG A 241 -2.32 13.30 1.83
C ARG A 241 -0.93 13.19 2.46
N SER A 242 -0.42 11.97 2.62
CA SER A 242 0.96 11.72 3.08
C SER A 242 1.98 12.38 2.14
N LYS A 243 1.90 12.10 0.83
CA LYS A 243 2.83 12.69 -0.15
C LYS A 243 2.76 14.22 -0.16
N LEU A 244 1.57 14.80 0.00
CA LEU A 244 1.39 16.25 0.13
C LEU A 244 2.04 16.77 1.43
N ALA A 245 1.77 16.15 2.56
CA ALA A 245 2.31 16.57 3.85
C ALA A 245 3.84 16.53 3.90
N LEU A 246 4.45 15.56 3.22
CA LEU A 246 5.90 15.42 3.11
C LEU A 246 6.53 16.40 2.09
N GLY A 247 5.75 17.16 1.33
CA GLY A 247 6.23 18.11 0.33
C GLY A 247 6.61 17.48 -1.02
N ASN A 248 6.07 16.30 -1.33
CA ASN A 248 6.44 15.50 -2.51
C ASN A 248 5.44 15.66 -3.67
N ILE A 249 4.62 16.71 -3.68
CA ILE A 249 3.62 16.98 -4.74
C ILE A 249 4.02 18.25 -5.48
N LYS A 250 4.18 18.17 -6.80
CA LYS A 250 4.49 19.35 -7.64
C LYS A 250 3.34 20.35 -7.60
N ASN A 251 3.64 21.65 -7.44
CA ASN A 251 2.63 22.69 -7.37
C ASN A 251 2.37 23.30 -8.76
N GLY A 252 1.39 22.77 -9.49
CA GLY A 252 1.12 23.18 -10.87
C GLY A 252 2.28 22.88 -11.81
N LYS A 253 2.49 23.76 -12.79
CA LYS A 253 3.62 23.68 -13.72
C LYS A 253 4.88 24.41 -13.21
N ASN A 254 4.88 24.87 -11.96
CA ASN A 254 6.01 25.59 -11.38
C ASN A 254 7.23 24.68 -11.16
N SER A 255 8.39 25.28 -10.91
CA SER A 255 9.63 24.58 -10.54
C SER A 255 9.61 24.06 -9.10
N TYR A 256 8.70 24.55 -8.26
CA TYR A 256 8.61 24.22 -6.83
C TYR A 256 7.45 23.25 -6.52
N TYR A 257 7.58 22.58 -5.38
CA TYR A 257 6.60 21.65 -4.83
C TYR A 257 5.63 22.36 -3.87
N CYS A 258 4.51 21.72 -3.56
CA CYS A 258 3.62 22.14 -2.48
C CYS A 258 4.39 22.15 -1.15
N PRO A 259 4.20 23.18 -0.30
CA PRO A 259 4.82 23.22 1.02
C PRO A 259 4.46 21.99 1.87
N LYS A 260 5.34 21.62 2.81
CA LYS A 260 5.07 20.55 3.79
C LYS A 260 3.90 20.95 4.71
N ALA A 261 3.16 19.96 5.19
CA ALA A 261 2.01 20.16 6.07
C ALA A 261 2.30 19.68 7.49
N SER A 262 2.15 20.56 8.48
CA SER A 262 2.39 20.26 9.90
C SER A 262 1.23 19.59 10.63
N ASN A 263 0.02 19.61 10.06
CA ASN A 263 -1.23 19.24 10.74
C ASN A 263 -2.16 18.31 9.91
N MET A 264 -1.63 17.61 8.91
CA MET A 264 -2.44 16.79 8.01
C MET A 264 -2.99 15.54 8.72
N TYR A 265 -4.30 15.41 8.93
CA TYR A 265 -4.86 14.18 9.49
C TYR A 265 -4.84 13.02 8.50
N LYS A 266 -4.64 11.79 8.98
CA LYS A 266 -5.10 10.60 8.27
C LYS A 266 -6.63 10.59 8.27
N MET A 267 -7.25 10.10 7.21
CA MET A 267 -8.70 9.94 7.10
C MET A 267 -9.12 8.55 7.58
N LYS A 268 -10.31 8.45 8.18
CA LYS A 268 -11.07 7.21 8.44
C LYS A 268 -12.35 7.16 7.60
N TYR A 269 -12.86 5.97 7.30
CA TYR A 269 -14.12 5.82 6.57
C TYR A 269 -15.30 6.08 7.51
N ASP A 270 -16.36 6.71 7.01
CA ASP A 270 -17.58 7.03 7.78
C ASP A 270 -18.83 6.68 6.97
N CYS A 271 -19.67 5.80 7.53
CA CYS A 271 -20.86 5.28 6.86
C CYS A 271 -22.00 6.29 6.73
N THR A 272 -22.06 7.28 7.62
CA THR A 272 -23.03 8.37 7.53
C THR A 272 -22.71 9.25 6.33
N LEU A 273 -21.42 9.57 6.13
CA LEU A 273 -20.95 10.28 4.94
C LEU A 273 -21.16 9.47 3.66
N GLU A 274 -20.98 8.14 3.68
CA GLU A 274 -21.30 7.26 2.55
C GLU A 274 -22.79 7.34 2.20
N ASN A 275 -23.67 7.24 3.19
CA ASN A 275 -25.11 7.34 2.96
C ASN A 275 -25.50 8.72 2.40
N SER A 276 -24.93 9.80 2.92
CA SER A 276 -25.10 11.16 2.34
C SER A 276 -24.62 11.24 0.88
N ALA A 277 -23.46 10.66 0.58
CA ALA A 277 -22.91 10.59 -0.77
C ALA A 277 -23.86 9.81 -1.69
N LEU A 278 -24.38 8.67 -1.22
CA LEU A 278 -25.23 7.80 -1.99
C LEU A 278 -26.59 8.41 -2.28
N THR A 279 -27.23 9.01 -1.28
CA THR A 279 -28.50 9.73 -1.45
C THR A 279 -28.39 10.77 -2.54
N TYR A 280 -27.24 11.44 -2.66
CA TYR A 280 -27.01 12.38 -3.75
C TYR A 280 -26.70 11.70 -5.08
N ALA A 281 -25.77 10.73 -5.09
CA ALA A 281 -25.36 10.02 -6.30
C ALA A 281 -26.54 9.37 -7.04
N LYS A 282 -27.49 8.81 -6.29
CA LYS A 282 -28.73 8.22 -6.84
C LYS A 282 -29.67 9.20 -7.54
N LYS A 283 -29.52 10.51 -7.31
CA LYS A 283 -30.28 11.52 -8.07
C LYS A 283 -29.78 11.64 -9.51
N CYS A 284 -28.58 11.12 -9.82
CA CYS A 284 -27.96 11.21 -11.13
C CYS A 284 -27.87 12.63 -11.68
N GLN A 285 -27.75 13.61 -10.77
CA GLN A 285 -27.52 15.00 -11.09
C GLN A 285 -26.01 15.18 -11.25
N LEU A 286 -25.53 15.39 -12.49
CA LEU A 286 -24.10 15.50 -12.82
C LEU A 286 -23.50 16.86 -12.44
N VAL A 287 -23.89 17.37 -11.28
CA VAL A 287 -23.45 18.65 -10.71
C VAL A 287 -23.08 18.45 -9.23
N PRO A 288 -22.46 19.42 -8.56
CA PRO A 288 -22.30 19.41 -7.11
C PRO A 288 -23.63 19.70 -6.36
N SER A 289 -23.85 19.06 -5.21
CA SER A 289 -24.99 19.35 -4.32
C SER A 289 -24.73 20.43 -3.28
N ASN A 290 -23.45 20.76 -3.02
CA ASN A 290 -23.04 21.78 -2.05
C ASN A 290 -23.66 21.62 -0.65
N PRO A 291 -23.44 20.49 0.05
CA PRO A 291 -23.98 20.29 1.38
C PRO A 291 -23.44 21.33 2.37
N PRO A 292 -24.25 21.78 3.34
CA PRO A 292 -23.87 22.87 4.24
C PRO A 292 -22.65 22.50 5.12
N ASN A 293 -22.62 21.28 5.66
CA ASN A 293 -21.66 20.86 6.69
C ASN A 293 -20.61 19.85 6.22
N GLU A 294 -20.69 19.40 4.97
CA GLU A 294 -19.80 18.38 4.41
C GLU A 294 -18.97 18.99 3.26
N GLY A 295 -17.76 18.50 3.07
CA GLY A 295 -17.05 18.65 1.80
C GLY A 295 -17.67 17.76 0.74
N GLU A 296 -17.46 18.09 -0.54
CA GLU A 296 -17.93 17.27 -1.65
C GLU A 296 -16.91 17.27 -2.79
N ASN A 297 -16.68 16.09 -3.36
CA ASN A 297 -16.12 15.94 -4.70
C ASN A 297 -17.05 15.04 -5.53
N VAL A 298 -17.28 15.42 -6.78
CA VAL A 298 -18.08 14.64 -7.74
C VAL A 298 -17.29 14.35 -9.01
N HIS A 299 -17.52 13.19 -9.62
CA HIS A 299 -16.91 12.80 -10.89
C HIS A 299 -17.87 11.98 -11.74
N SER A 300 -17.94 12.30 -13.02
CA SER A 300 -18.70 11.57 -14.02
C SER A 300 -17.76 10.99 -15.07
N ALA A 301 -17.92 9.72 -15.39
CA ALA A 301 -17.16 8.99 -16.39
C ALA A 301 -18.08 8.05 -17.19
N PRO A 302 -17.67 7.59 -18.39
CA PRO A 302 -18.43 6.57 -19.13
C PRO A 302 -18.76 5.35 -18.27
N LEU A 303 -19.86 4.68 -18.58
CA LEU A 303 -20.31 3.49 -17.86
C LEU A 303 -19.22 2.43 -17.80
N THR A 304 -19.05 1.82 -16.61
CA THR A 304 -18.12 0.73 -16.41
C THR A 304 -18.68 -0.29 -15.42
N GLN A 305 -18.50 -1.57 -15.74
CA GLN A 305 -18.82 -2.66 -14.81
C GLN A 305 -17.86 -2.69 -13.62
N ASN A 306 -16.65 -2.14 -13.75
CA ASN A 306 -15.66 -2.13 -12.69
C ASN A 306 -15.77 -0.85 -11.84
N LYS A 307 -16.63 -0.90 -10.81
CA LYS A 307 -16.84 0.20 -9.86
C LYS A 307 -15.61 0.60 -9.07
N THR A 308 -14.70 -0.35 -8.81
CA THR A 308 -13.42 -0.06 -8.16
C THR A 308 -12.54 0.79 -9.07
N GLU A 309 -12.52 0.51 -10.38
CA GLU A 309 -11.80 1.34 -11.34
C GLU A 309 -12.46 2.71 -11.52
N ALA A 310 -13.80 2.78 -11.56
CA ALA A 310 -14.51 4.07 -11.58
C ALA A 310 -14.11 4.96 -10.40
N ALA A 311 -14.07 4.40 -9.18
CA ALA A 311 -13.59 5.11 -7.99
C ALA A 311 -12.14 5.58 -8.14
N ARG A 312 -11.23 4.74 -8.65
CA ARG A 312 -9.83 5.12 -8.89
C ARG A 312 -9.71 6.27 -9.88
N VAL A 313 -10.46 6.22 -10.97
CA VAL A 313 -10.49 7.28 -11.99
C VAL A 313 -10.95 8.59 -11.38
N ALA A 314 -12.04 8.58 -10.58
CA ALA A 314 -12.53 9.75 -9.87
C ALA A 314 -11.46 10.37 -8.95
N VAL A 315 -10.84 9.55 -8.09
CA VAL A 315 -9.81 10.01 -7.15
C VAL A 315 -8.57 10.54 -7.88
N LYS A 316 -8.16 9.90 -8.99
CA LYS A 316 -7.08 10.41 -9.85
C LYS A 316 -7.46 11.74 -10.50
N ALA A 317 -8.68 11.86 -11.02
CA ALA A 317 -9.16 13.07 -11.69
C ALA A 317 -9.15 14.27 -10.74
N TRP A 318 -9.73 14.14 -9.54
CA TRP A 318 -9.72 15.19 -8.52
C TRP A 318 -8.31 15.60 -8.11
N TRP A 319 -7.45 14.62 -7.80
CA TRP A 319 -6.08 14.93 -7.39
C TRP A 319 -5.28 15.59 -8.51
N SER A 320 -5.48 15.19 -9.77
CA SER A 320 -4.71 15.68 -10.91
C SER A 320 -4.87 17.19 -11.16
N GLN A 321 -5.89 17.82 -10.57
CA GLN A 321 -6.12 19.25 -10.70
C GLN A 321 -4.91 20.09 -10.25
N ILE A 322 -4.18 19.66 -9.19
CA ILE A 322 -3.00 20.39 -8.70
C ILE A 322 -1.92 20.53 -9.77
N PHE A 323 -1.76 19.54 -10.65
CA PHE A 323 -0.75 19.56 -11.69
C PHE A 323 -1.14 20.45 -12.88
N ARG A 324 -2.44 20.69 -13.07
CA ARG A 324 -2.96 21.61 -14.10
C ARG A 324 -2.88 23.05 -13.62
N ASN A 325 -3.35 23.31 -12.42
CA ASN A 325 -3.40 24.63 -11.84
C ASN A 325 -3.01 24.57 -10.36
N GLY A 326 -1.86 25.16 -10.03
CA GLY A 326 -1.28 25.11 -8.69
C GLY A 326 -2.11 25.83 -7.62
N ILE A 327 -1.62 25.83 -6.38
CA ILE A 327 -2.11 26.65 -5.27
C ILE A 327 -1.11 27.75 -4.94
N ASN A 328 -1.55 28.82 -4.27
CA ASN A 328 -0.62 29.85 -3.79
C ASN A 328 0.31 29.27 -2.71
N GLN A 329 1.53 29.80 -2.59
CA GLN A 329 2.54 29.31 -1.63
C GLN A 329 2.16 29.53 -0.16
N ARG A 330 1.22 30.45 0.12
CA ARG A 330 0.65 30.62 1.47
C ARG A 330 -0.33 29.50 1.83
N VAL A 331 -0.68 28.61 0.89
CA VAL A 331 -1.60 27.49 1.08
C VAL A 331 -2.98 27.98 1.58
N LEU A 332 -3.36 29.22 1.22
CA LEU A 332 -4.57 29.87 1.67
C LEU A 332 -5.70 29.69 0.65
N PHE A 333 -6.87 29.23 1.07
CA PHE A 333 -8.02 29.08 0.18
C PHE A 333 -8.77 30.40 0.03
N ILE A 334 -8.41 31.18 -0.99
CA ILE A 334 -8.99 32.51 -1.27
C ILE A 334 -9.87 32.49 -2.52
N ALA A 335 -10.71 33.52 -2.69
CA ALA A 335 -11.63 33.65 -3.83
C ALA A 335 -10.91 33.50 -5.18
N ASN A 336 -9.74 34.12 -5.36
CA ASN A 336 -8.93 33.97 -6.58
C ASN A 336 -8.58 32.49 -6.86
N LEU A 337 -8.23 31.70 -5.83
CA LEU A 337 -7.93 30.28 -5.99
C LEU A 337 -9.18 29.46 -6.35
N ARG A 338 -10.33 29.82 -5.78
CA ARG A 338 -11.63 29.17 -5.98
C ARG A 338 -12.23 29.45 -7.36
N ASP A 339 -12.15 30.69 -7.81
CA ASP A 339 -12.90 31.20 -8.96
C ASP A 339 -12.11 31.17 -10.27
N LYS A 340 -10.80 30.90 -10.21
CA LYS A 340 -9.98 30.82 -11.43
C LYS A 340 -10.40 29.66 -12.34
N PRO A 341 -10.18 29.77 -13.66
CA PRO A 341 -10.40 28.66 -14.58
C PRO A 341 -9.62 27.40 -14.16
N ASN A 342 -10.30 26.25 -14.18
CA ASN A 342 -9.74 24.97 -13.72
C ASN A 342 -9.20 25.05 -12.28
N ALA A 343 -9.92 25.74 -11.38
CA ALA A 343 -9.58 25.81 -9.97
C ALA A 343 -9.40 24.40 -9.36
N PRO A 344 -8.34 24.17 -8.56
CA PRO A 344 -8.04 22.86 -8.01
C PRO A 344 -8.88 22.53 -6.77
N THR A 345 -10.18 22.87 -6.77
CA THR A 345 -11.07 22.77 -5.60
C THR A 345 -11.28 21.33 -5.12
N ALA A 346 -11.25 20.35 -6.02
CA ALA A 346 -11.37 18.95 -5.64
C ALA A 346 -10.07 18.42 -5.02
N PHE A 347 -8.92 18.85 -5.54
CA PHE A 347 -7.62 18.60 -4.92
C PHE A 347 -7.54 19.24 -3.52
N THR A 348 -7.95 20.50 -3.36
CA THR A 348 -7.86 21.18 -2.07
C THR A 348 -8.76 20.53 -1.02
N GLN A 349 -9.92 20.01 -1.40
CA GLN A 349 -10.76 19.21 -0.49
C GLN A 349 -10.06 17.90 -0.06
N MET A 350 -9.44 17.18 -0.99
CA MET A 350 -8.69 15.95 -0.66
C MET A 350 -7.47 16.24 0.25
N GLY A 351 -6.79 17.35 0.01
CA GLY A 351 -5.63 17.82 0.77
C GLY A 351 -5.96 18.65 2.01
N TRP A 352 -7.24 18.80 2.36
CA TRP A 352 -7.66 19.65 3.47
C TRP A 352 -7.26 19.00 4.80
N ALA A 353 -6.35 19.60 5.56
CA ALA A 353 -5.74 18.98 6.74
C ALA A 353 -6.79 18.55 7.78
N LYS A 354 -7.82 19.39 8.00
CA LYS A 354 -8.90 19.15 8.97
C LYS A 354 -9.95 18.14 8.50
N SER A 355 -9.94 17.69 7.25
CA SER A 355 -10.85 16.63 6.77
C SER A 355 -10.27 15.26 7.14
N TYR A 356 -10.86 14.61 8.15
CA TYR A 356 -10.38 13.37 8.76
C TYR A 356 -11.37 12.20 8.63
N LYS A 357 -12.56 12.43 8.06
CA LYS A 357 -13.50 11.38 7.65
C LYS A 357 -13.86 11.51 6.18
N ILE A 358 -14.13 10.38 5.56
CA ILE A 358 -14.58 10.28 4.18
C ILE A 358 -15.64 9.18 4.04
N GLY A 359 -16.65 9.42 3.20
CA GLY A 359 -17.60 8.39 2.76
C GLY A 359 -18.01 8.68 1.33
N CYS A 360 -18.17 7.65 0.50
CA CYS A 360 -18.34 7.82 -0.95
C CYS A 360 -19.35 6.84 -1.53
N ALA A 361 -19.87 7.17 -2.71
CA ALA A 361 -20.78 6.33 -3.48
C ALA A 361 -20.36 6.29 -4.95
N VAL A 362 -20.52 5.14 -5.60
CA VAL A 362 -20.25 4.92 -7.04
C VAL A 362 -21.47 4.29 -7.69
N VAL A 363 -22.32 5.12 -8.29
CA VAL A 363 -23.63 4.71 -8.84
C VAL A 363 -23.58 4.70 -10.36
N ASP A 364 -24.26 3.73 -11.00
CA ASP A 364 -24.51 3.84 -12.44
C ASP A 364 -25.77 4.66 -12.66
N CYS A 365 -25.61 5.73 -13.42
CA CYS A 365 -26.68 6.53 -13.97
C CYS A 365 -26.94 6.06 -15.42
N PRO A 366 -28.09 6.40 -16.03
CA PRO A 366 -28.46 5.87 -17.35
C PRO A 366 -27.39 6.02 -18.45
N ALA A 367 -26.56 7.08 -18.39
CA ALA A 367 -25.55 7.36 -19.41
C ALA A 367 -24.09 7.23 -18.92
N ASN A 368 -23.85 7.10 -17.62
CA ASN A 368 -22.51 7.30 -17.05
C ASN A 368 -22.40 6.66 -15.65
N THR A 369 -21.18 6.38 -15.21
CA THR A 369 -20.90 6.05 -13.80
C THR A 369 -20.60 7.36 -13.06
N PHE A 370 -21.31 7.61 -11.96
CA PHE A 370 -21.21 8.81 -11.15
C PHE A 370 -20.63 8.50 -9.76
N THR A 371 -19.53 9.16 -9.41
CA THR A 371 -18.82 8.99 -8.14
C THR A 371 -18.94 10.26 -7.31
N VAL A 372 -19.40 10.12 -6.07
CA VAL A 372 -19.52 11.21 -5.10
C VAL A 372 -18.75 10.84 -3.85
N CYS A 373 -17.93 11.74 -3.33
CA CYS A 373 -17.30 11.61 -2.02
C CYS A 373 -17.67 12.80 -1.13
N ARG A 374 -17.98 12.50 0.12
CA ARG A 374 -18.23 13.44 1.20
C ARG A 374 -17.08 13.46 2.19
N TYR A 375 -16.81 14.63 2.78
CA TYR A 375 -15.69 14.82 3.70
C TYR A 375 -16.12 15.55 4.97
N GLU A 376 -15.58 15.12 6.12
CA GLU A 376 -15.75 15.81 7.40
C GLU A 376 -14.38 15.97 8.09
N ALA A 377 -14.01 17.14 8.61
CA ALA A 377 -14.71 18.42 8.47
C ALA A 377 -14.73 18.90 7.01
N LYS A 378 -15.68 19.78 6.68
CA LYS A 378 -15.77 20.45 5.37
C LYS A 378 -14.49 21.24 5.07
N GLY A 379 -13.99 21.10 3.84
CA GLY A 379 -12.86 21.87 3.34
C GLY A 379 -13.30 23.06 2.48
N ASN A 380 -12.34 23.65 1.78
CA ASN A 380 -12.58 24.75 0.83
C ASN A 380 -13.29 25.96 1.46
N ILE A 381 -12.98 26.26 2.72
CA ILE A 381 -13.51 27.40 3.45
C ILE A 381 -12.68 28.65 3.08
N LEU A 382 -13.36 29.72 2.66
CA LEU A 382 -12.69 30.96 2.29
C LEU A 382 -11.86 31.51 3.45
N ASN A 383 -10.66 31.99 3.12
CA ASN A 383 -9.69 32.57 4.03
C ASN A 383 -9.13 31.59 5.08
N GLU A 384 -9.41 30.29 4.95
CA GLU A 384 -8.73 29.25 5.73
C GLU A 384 -7.56 28.64 4.97
N HIS A 385 -6.58 28.13 5.72
CA HIS A 385 -5.48 27.37 5.15
C HIS A 385 -5.94 25.95 4.78
N ILE A 386 -5.55 25.48 3.59
CA ILE A 386 -5.80 24.09 3.17
C ILE A 386 -5.08 23.14 4.15
N TYR A 387 -3.86 23.51 4.55
CA TYR A 387 -3.11 22.90 5.63
C TYR A 387 -2.10 23.92 6.19
N ASN A 388 -1.63 23.71 7.41
CA ASN A 388 -0.65 24.59 8.03
C ASN A 388 0.75 24.25 7.50
N VAL A 389 1.43 25.22 6.92
CA VAL A 389 2.81 25.05 6.45
C VAL A 389 3.73 24.77 7.64
N GLY A 390 4.55 23.73 7.54
CA GLY A 390 5.53 23.39 8.57
C GLY A 390 6.05 21.96 8.43
N GLN A 391 6.99 21.57 9.28
CA GLN A 391 7.48 20.18 9.26
C GLN A 391 6.35 19.23 9.64
N PRO A 392 6.28 18.03 9.02
CA PRO A 392 5.20 17.10 9.25
C PRO A 392 4.97 16.80 10.73
N CYS A 393 3.70 16.73 11.13
CA CYS A 393 3.25 16.49 12.50
C CYS A 393 3.66 17.51 13.58
N THR A 394 4.38 18.59 13.26
CA THR A 394 4.84 19.54 14.30
C THR A 394 3.73 20.34 14.96
N ALA A 395 2.58 20.52 14.30
CA ALA A 395 1.43 21.17 14.92
C ALA A 395 0.71 20.26 15.92
N ARG A 396 0.94 18.94 15.86
CA ARG A 396 0.35 17.94 16.77
C ARG A 396 1.34 16.78 17.05
N PRO A 397 2.45 17.04 17.77
CA PRO A 397 3.58 16.11 17.87
C PRO A 397 3.20 14.75 18.47
N THR A 398 2.30 14.74 19.45
CA THR A 398 1.84 13.52 20.15
C THR A 398 0.89 12.64 19.34
N SER A 399 0.46 13.12 18.17
CA SER A 399 -0.49 12.41 17.30
C SER A 399 0.14 11.92 15.99
N CYS A 400 1.45 12.05 15.80
CA CYS A 400 2.08 11.61 14.55
C CYS A 400 2.07 10.09 14.44
N ILE A 401 1.31 9.56 13.47
CA ILE A 401 1.17 8.11 13.26
C ILE A 401 2.08 7.59 12.13
N GLY A 402 3.08 8.39 11.75
CA GLY A 402 3.96 8.12 10.61
C GLY A 402 3.51 8.81 9.31
N GLU A 403 4.34 8.73 8.27
CA GLU A 403 4.05 9.20 6.90
C GLU A 403 3.74 10.71 6.74
N GLY A 404 4.03 11.51 7.77
CA GLY A 404 3.66 12.92 7.83
C GLY A 404 2.18 13.18 8.14
N LEU A 405 1.46 12.17 8.64
CA LEU A 405 0.05 12.26 9.01
C LEU A 405 -0.16 12.23 10.54
N CYS A 406 -1.12 13.03 11.00
CA CYS A 406 -1.61 13.06 12.37
C CYS A 406 -2.76 12.05 12.54
N ALA A 407 -2.89 11.47 13.74
CA ALA A 407 -3.99 10.60 14.12
C ALA A 407 -5.33 11.31 13.95
N THR A 408 -6.34 10.59 13.45
CA THR A 408 -7.71 11.09 13.42
C THR A 408 -8.19 11.39 14.84
N PRO A 409 -8.89 12.52 15.07
CA PRO A 409 -9.64 12.75 16.30
C PRO A 409 -10.69 11.68 16.58
#